data_AF-A0A819GGD4-F1
#
_entry.id   AF-A0A819GGD4-F1
#
_cell.length_a   1.000
_cell.length_b   1.000
_cell.length_c   1.000
_cell.angle_alpha   90.00
_cell.angle_beta   90.00
_cell.angle_gamma   90.00
#
_symmetry.space_group_name_H-M   'P 1'
#
loop_
_entity.id
_entity.type
_entity.pdbx_description
1 polymer ?
#
loop_
_entity_poly.entity_id
_entity_poly.type
_entity_poly.pdbx_seq_one_letter_code
_entity_poly.pdbx_strand_id
1 'polypeptide(L)'
;EPTTGMDARAKRFLWNCILTLTRKDHKSIVITSHSMEECETLCNRLVIMVTGEFKCLGSVQHLKAKFGHGYSIIVRSDINCDTKNIINYIKERIVEVNVKEEHTKMIHFRVSINVPLYELFSVLEKAQEELRNIIEDYTVTQVTRDDVFVNFAKIQEDNQSSKNINVNNKDNCLKRNFLYKLFFRQDKNNIGK
;
A
#
# COMPACT_ATOMS: atom_id res chain seq x y z
N GLU A 1 -11.70 -7.37 14.93
CA GLU A 1 -10.36 -6.80 15.11
C GLU A 1 -9.95 -6.95 16.57
N PRO A 2 -8.86 -7.67 16.87
CA PRO A 2 -8.61 -8.16 18.23
C PRO A 2 -7.81 -7.21 19.13
N THR A 3 -7.22 -6.15 18.59
CA THR A 3 -6.26 -5.26 19.28
C THR A 3 -6.71 -3.81 19.39
N THR A 4 -7.86 -3.46 18.80
CA THR A 4 -8.40 -2.10 18.84
C THR A 4 -8.69 -1.70 20.29
N GLY A 5 -8.05 -0.64 20.77
CA GLY A 5 -8.24 -0.14 22.14
C GLY A 5 -7.45 -0.88 23.22
N MET A 6 -6.52 -1.78 22.86
CA MET A 6 -5.57 -2.38 23.80
C MET A 6 -4.35 -1.48 24.01
N ASP A 7 -3.79 -1.47 25.22
CA ASP A 7 -2.48 -0.87 25.48
C ASP A 7 -1.34 -1.68 24.83
N ALA A 8 -0.19 -1.04 24.64
CA ALA A 8 0.95 -1.66 23.95
C ALA A 8 1.46 -2.94 24.63
N ARG A 9 1.26 -3.09 25.95
CA ARG A 9 1.70 -4.28 26.69
C ARG A 9 0.71 -5.42 26.51
N ALA A 10 -0.59 -5.16 26.63
CA ALA A 10 -1.63 -6.15 26.40
C ALA A 10 -1.65 -6.65 24.94
N LYS A 11 -1.40 -5.74 23.97
CA LYS A 11 -1.22 -6.10 22.55
C LYS A 11 -0.10 -7.13 22.36
N ARG A 12 1.08 -6.88 22.95
CA ARG A 12 2.22 -7.83 22.90
C ARG A 12 1.92 -9.15 23.59
N PHE A 13 1.19 -9.12 24.71
CA PHE A 13 0.78 -10.35 25.39
C PHE A 13 -0.11 -11.21 24.50
N LEU A 14 -1.15 -10.62 23.89
CA LEU A 14 -2.03 -11.30 22.95
C LEU A 14 -1.25 -11.90 21.77
N TRP A 15 -0.31 -11.14 21.20
CA TRP A 15 0.55 -11.62 20.13
C TRP A 15 1.34 -12.87 20.53
N ASN A 16 1.94 -12.85 21.73
CA ASN A 16 2.69 -13.99 22.25
C ASN A 16 1.78 -15.21 22.48
N CYS A 17 0.55 -15.01 22.96
CA CYS A 17 -0.44 -16.09 23.08
C CYS A 17 -0.75 -16.72 21.72
N ILE A 18 -1.06 -15.91 20.70
CA ILE A 18 -1.36 -16.39 19.34
C ILE A 18 -0.17 -17.16 18.75
N LEU A 19 1.04 -16.61 18.90
CA LEU A 19 2.27 -17.26 18.43
C LEU A 19 2.52 -18.59 19.15
N THR A 20 2.23 -18.66 20.45
CA THR A 20 2.38 -19.88 21.25
C THR A 20 1.37 -20.94 20.81
N LEU A 21 0.09 -20.59 20.71
CA LEU A 21 -0.97 -21.50 20.24
C LEU A 21 -0.67 -22.03 18.84
N THR A 22 -0.16 -21.19 17.95
CA THR A 22 0.13 -21.61 16.58
C THR A 22 1.38 -22.49 16.48
N ARG A 23 2.44 -22.19 17.24
CA ARG A 23 3.72 -22.92 17.17
C ARG A 23 3.76 -24.18 18.02
N LYS A 24 3.11 -24.18 19.19
CA LYS A 24 3.13 -25.29 20.15
C LYS A 24 1.95 -26.24 19.97
N ASP A 25 0.76 -25.70 19.74
CA ASP A 25 -0.46 -26.53 19.64
C ASP A 25 -0.85 -26.82 18.19
N HIS A 26 -0.06 -26.39 17.21
CA HIS A 26 -0.33 -26.57 15.77
C HIS A 26 -1.72 -26.09 15.32
N LYS A 27 -2.27 -25.08 16.01
CA LYS A 27 -3.60 -24.52 15.72
C LYS A 27 -3.52 -23.55 14.54
N SER A 28 -4.48 -23.66 13.62
CA SER A 28 -4.67 -22.67 12.56
C SER A 28 -5.59 -21.57 13.07
N ILE A 29 -5.15 -20.32 12.94
CA ILE A 29 -5.89 -19.15 13.43
C ILE A 29 -6.10 -18.19 12.26
N VAL A 30 -7.35 -17.73 12.11
CA VAL A 30 -7.71 -16.66 11.17
C VAL A 30 -7.95 -15.39 11.94
N ILE A 31 -7.24 -14.34 11.55
CA ILE A 31 -7.33 -13.01 12.18
C ILE A 31 -7.71 -12.01 11.10
N THR A 32 -8.47 -10.98 11.48
CA THR A 32 -8.69 -9.79 10.67
C THR A 32 -8.14 -8.58 11.41
N SER A 33 -7.27 -7.82 10.72
CA SER A 33 -6.64 -6.63 11.29
C SER A 33 -6.39 -5.58 10.21
N HIS A 34 -6.61 -4.31 10.54
CA HIS A 34 -6.16 -3.17 9.73
C HIS A 34 -4.66 -2.86 9.93
N SER A 35 -4.06 -3.28 11.04
CA SER A 35 -2.68 -2.93 11.41
C SER A 35 -1.67 -3.83 10.70
N MET A 36 -0.89 -3.27 9.79
CA MET A 36 0.10 -4.04 9.03
C MET A 36 1.23 -4.62 9.92
N GLU A 37 1.50 -4.00 11.07
CA GLU A 37 2.44 -4.48 12.09
C GLU A 37 2.01 -5.85 12.68
N GLU A 38 0.73 -5.98 13.01
CA GLU A 38 0.14 -7.23 13.54
C GLU A 38 0.24 -8.36 12.53
N CYS A 39 -0.07 -8.03 11.28
CA CYS A 39 -0.06 -8.93 10.15
C CYS A 39 1.32 -9.53 9.91
N GLU A 40 2.36 -8.70 10.02
CA GLU A 40 3.74 -9.12 9.83
C GLU A 40 4.24 -10.03 10.95
N THR A 41 3.83 -9.72 12.18
CA THR A 41 4.32 -10.44 13.36
C THR A 41 3.60 -11.77 13.53
N LEU A 42 2.30 -11.79 13.28
CA LEU A 42 1.44 -12.95 13.60
C LEU A 42 1.28 -13.92 12.43
N CYS A 43 1.40 -13.48 11.18
CA CYS A 43 0.91 -14.25 10.04
C CYS A 43 2.05 -14.70 9.11
N ASN A 44 1.95 -15.93 8.59
CA ASN A 44 2.86 -16.42 7.56
C ASN A 44 2.29 -16.22 6.14
N ARG A 45 0.96 -16.15 6.01
CA ARG A 45 0.22 -15.91 4.76
C ARG A 45 -0.78 -14.77 4.98
N LEU A 46 -0.82 -13.86 4.03
CA LEU A 46 -1.66 -12.68 4.00
C LEU A 46 -2.64 -12.79 2.83
N VAL A 47 -3.88 -12.39 3.07
CA VAL A 47 -4.87 -12.19 2.01
C VAL A 47 -5.37 -10.75 2.06
N ILE A 48 -5.38 -10.08 0.92
CA ILE A 48 -5.98 -8.76 0.76
C ILE A 48 -7.35 -8.96 0.12
N MET A 49 -8.40 -8.60 0.85
CA MET A 49 -9.76 -8.52 0.33
C MET A 49 -10.10 -7.05 0.05
N VAL A 50 -10.67 -6.80 -1.13
CA VAL A 50 -11.19 -5.48 -1.52
C VAL A 50 -12.60 -5.70 -2.06
N THR A 51 -13.57 -4.94 -1.54
CA THR A 51 -14.98 -4.97 -1.98
C THR A 51 -15.63 -6.37 -2.03
N GLY A 52 -15.24 -7.25 -1.10
CA GLY A 52 -15.77 -8.62 -1.00
C GLY A 52 -15.02 -9.66 -1.84
N GLU A 53 -14.03 -9.24 -2.64
CA GLU A 53 -13.23 -10.12 -3.47
C GLU A 53 -11.80 -10.25 -2.96
N PHE A 54 -11.24 -11.46 -3.02
CA PHE A 54 -9.83 -11.69 -2.74
C PHE A 54 -8.97 -11.18 -3.90
N LYS A 55 -8.23 -10.09 -3.68
CA LYS A 55 -7.34 -9.49 -4.70
C LYS A 55 -5.96 -10.11 -4.72
N CYS A 56 -5.42 -10.48 -3.56
CA CYS A 56 -4.14 -11.19 -3.51
C CYS A 56 -4.02 -12.10 -2.29
N LEU A 57 -3.28 -13.18 -2.46
CA LEU A 57 -3.01 -14.23 -1.48
C LEU A 57 -1.54 -14.61 -1.58
N GLY A 58 -0.80 -14.64 -0.47
CA GLY A 58 0.61 -15.03 -0.50
C GLY A 58 1.31 -14.80 0.83
N SER A 59 2.59 -15.16 0.91
CA SER A 59 3.41 -14.77 2.07
C SER A 59 3.64 -13.26 2.07
N VAL A 60 3.94 -12.68 3.23
CA VAL A 60 4.30 -11.24 3.34
C VAL A 60 5.44 -10.89 2.36
N GLN A 61 6.44 -11.77 2.24
CA GLN A 61 7.56 -11.58 1.32
C GLN A 61 7.13 -11.64 -0.15
N HIS A 62 6.22 -12.55 -0.51
CA HIS A 62 5.69 -12.62 -1.87
C HIS A 62 4.89 -11.37 -2.24
N LEU A 63 4.08 -10.84 -1.32
CA LEU A 63 3.36 -9.59 -1.55
C LEU A 63 4.31 -8.39 -1.65
N LYS A 64 5.36 -8.36 -0.81
CA LYS A 64 6.43 -7.34 -0.90
C LYS A 64 7.13 -7.38 -2.24
N ALA A 65 7.50 -8.56 -2.74
CA ALA A 65 8.06 -8.69 -4.07
C ALA A 65 7.00 -8.25 -5.10
N LYS A 66 5.86 -8.92 -5.20
CA LYS A 66 4.89 -8.68 -6.27
C LYS A 66 4.41 -7.22 -6.39
N PHE A 67 4.26 -6.51 -5.28
CA PHE A 67 3.67 -5.16 -5.28
C PHE A 67 4.61 -4.05 -4.78
N GLY A 68 5.69 -4.38 -4.09
CA GLY A 68 6.64 -3.42 -3.50
C GLY A 68 7.81 -3.04 -4.41
N HIS A 69 7.76 -3.42 -5.69
CA HIS A 69 8.75 -2.98 -6.66
C HIS A 69 8.45 -1.54 -7.13
N GLY A 70 9.53 -0.76 -7.27
CA GLY A 70 9.51 0.59 -7.81
C GLY A 70 10.04 1.66 -6.87
N TYR A 71 10.03 2.88 -7.37
CA TYR A 71 10.42 4.09 -6.65
C TYR A 71 9.21 5.00 -6.47
N SER A 72 9.15 5.68 -5.33
CA SER A 72 8.23 6.78 -5.09
C SER A 72 9.03 8.07 -5.21
N ILE A 73 8.52 8.99 -6.01
CA ILE A 73 9.15 10.30 -6.19
C ILE A 73 8.16 11.35 -5.73
N ILE A 74 8.64 12.27 -4.92
CA ILE A 74 7.88 13.43 -4.48
C ILE A 74 8.59 14.65 -5.06
N VAL A 75 7.93 15.36 -5.96
CA VAL A 75 8.43 16.62 -6.51
C VAL A 75 7.69 17.76 -5.83
N ARG A 76 8.43 18.67 -5.21
CA ARG A 76 7.87 19.87 -4.57
C ARG A 76 7.96 21.05 -5.55
N SER A 77 6.84 21.69 -5.81
CA SER A 77 6.73 22.85 -6.70
C SER A 77 6.19 24.07 -5.98
N ASP A 78 6.40 25.25 -6.57
CA ASP A 78 5.79 26.49 -6.09
C ASP A 78 4.25 26.48 -6.28
N ILE A 79 3.53 27.27 -5.47
CA ILE A 79 2.06 27.34 -5.37
C ILE A 79 1.41 27.76 -6.69
N ASN A 80 2.11 28.55 -7.50
CA ASN A 80 1.59 29.12 -8.74
C ASN A 80 2.01 28.32 -9.98
N CYS A 81 2.54 27.11 -9.80
CA CYS A 81 3.00 26.25 -10.88
C CYS A 81 1.83 25.54 -11.58
N ASP A 82 1.88 25.49 -12.92
CA ASP A 82 1.12 24.50 -13.68
C ASP A 82 1.77 23.11 -13.52
N THR A 83 1.30 22.36 -12.54
CA THR A 83 1.70 20.97 -12.23
C THR A 83 1.64 20.05 -13.44
N LYS A 84 0.80 20.35 -14.43
CA LYS A 84 0.68 19.56 -15.68
C LYS A 84 1.95 19.60 -16.52
N ASN A 85 2.67 20.72 -16.55
CA ASN A 85 3.93 20.81 -17.29
C ASN A 85 5.00 19.90 -16.71
N ILE A 86 5.09 19.83 -15.38
CA ILE A 86 6.01 18.92 -14.68
C ILE A 86 5.62 17.46 -14.95
N ILE A 87 4.34 17.15 -14.85
CA ILE A 87 3.83 15.79 -15.09
C ILE A 87 4.15 15.34 -16.52
N ASN A 88 3.90 16.19 -17.53
CA ASN A 88 4.18 15.87 -18.92
C ASN A 88 5.69 15.72 -19.16
N TYR A 89 6.51 16.62 -18.61
CA TYR A 89 7.96 16.55 -18.73
C TYR A 89 8.53 15.20 -18.25
N ILE A 90 8.05 14.74 -17.10
CA ILE A 90 8.48 13.48 -16.47
C ILE A 90 7.92 12.28 -17.25
N LYS A 91 6.65 12.32 -17.66
CA LYS A 91 6.02 11.23 -18.44
C LYS A 91 6.65 11.02 -19.81
N GLU A 92 7.11 12.09 -20.47
CA GLU A 92 7.78 11.98 -21.77
C GLU A 92 9.15 11.32 -21.68
N ARG A 93 9.83 11.46 -20.54
CA ARG A 93 11.21 11.00 -20.34
C ARG A 93 11.32 9.69 -19.59
N ILE A 94 10.25 9.21 -18.97
CA ILE A 94 10.25 7.96 -18.21
C ILE A 94 9.06 7.09 -18.62
N VAL A 95 9.37 5.92 -19.17
CA VAL A 95 8.42 5.02 -19.86
C VAL A 95 7.32 4.46 -18.96
N GLU A 96 7.58 4.28 -17.66
CA GLU A 96 6.63 3.66 -16.71
C GLU A 96 6.44 4.51 -15.44
N VAL A 97 5.86 5.71 -15.61
CA VAL A 97 5.51 6.62 -14.50
C VAL A 97 4.00 6.78 -14.34
N ASN A 98 3.53 6.52 -13.12
CA ASN A 98 2.15 6.76 -12.71
C ASN A 98 2.10 7.92 -11.71
N VAL A 99 1.19 8.89 -11.94
CA VAL A 99 0.90 9.94 -10.94
C VAL A 99 -0.04 9.34 -9.90
N LYS A 100 0.40 9.31 -8.65
CA LYS A 100 -0.37 8.77 -7.52
C LYS A 100 -1.27 9.82 -6.87
N GLU A 101 -0.73 11.01 -6.66
CA GLU A 101 -1.42 12.13 -6.02
C GLU A 101 -0.85 13.44 -6.57
N GLU A 102 -1.73 14.42 -6.69
CA GLU A 102 -1.41 15.79 -7.04
C GLU A 102 -2.00 16.68 -5.94
N HIS A 103 -1.13 17.27 -5.14
CA HIS A 103 -1.48 18.31 -4.17
C HIS A 103 -0.91 19.64 -4.67
N THR A 104 -1.44 20.75 -4.16
CA THR A 104 -1.13 22.12 -4.60
C THR A 104 0.36 22.50 -4.62
N LYS A 105 1.23 21.76 -3.93
CA LYS A 105 2.69 21.96 -3.97
C LYS A 105 3.50 20.67 -4.18
N MET A 106 2.84 19.51 -4.25
CA MET A 106 3.55 18.23 -4.24
C MET A 106 2.92 17.27 -5.22
N ILE A 107 3.75 16.73 -6.11
CA ILE A 107 3.35 15.72 -7.08
C ILE A 107 4.02 14.41 -6.70
N HIS A 108 3.21 13.40 -6.43
CA HIS A 108 3.67 12.07 -6.08
C HIS A 108 3.64 11.19 -7.32
N PHE A 109 4.82 10.75 -7.75
CA PHE A 109 4.98 9.79 -8.84
C PHE A 109 5.34 8.41 -8.28
N ARG A 110 4.90 7.38 -8.99
CA ARG A 110 5.33 6.01 -8.80
C ARG A 110 5.96 5.51 -10.08
N VAL A 111 7.18 5.03 -9.96
CA VAL A 111 7.99 4.55 -11.08
C VAL A 111 8.20 3.05 -10.91
N SER A 112 8.06 2.30 -11.99
CA SER A 112 8.39 0.87 -12.00
C SER A 112 9.88 0.62 -11.73
N ILE A 113 10.21 -0.56 -11.20
CA ILE A 113 11.60 -0.97 -10.93
C ILE A 113 12.43 -1.19 -12.20
N ASN A 114 11.78 -1.30 -13.36
CA ASN A 114 12.43 -1.49 -14.65
C ASN A 114 13.29 -0.27 -15.05
N VAL A 115 13.02 0.90 -14.46
CA VAL A 115 13.81 2.11 -14.67
C VAL A 115 14.99 2.10 -13.71
N PRO A 116 16.24 2.08 -14.20
CA PRO A 116 17.40 2.12 -13.34
C PRO A 116 17.48 3.47 -12.62
N LEU A 117 17.95 3.42 -11.37
CA LEU A 117 17.95 4.59 -10.49
C LEU A 117 18.78 5.77 -11.05
N TYR A 118 19.87 5.50 -11.77
CA TYR A 118 20.69 6.56 -12.38
C TYR A 118 19.94 7.32 -13.47
N GLU A 119 19.13 6.63 -14.28
CA GLU A 119 18.33 7.24 -15.33
C GLU A 119 17.26 8.14 -14.69
N LEU A 120 16.66 7.63 -13.61
CA LEU A 120 15.70 8.40 -12.85
C LEU A 120 16.29 9.71 -12.28
N PHE A 121 17.43 9.62 -11.58
CA PHE A 121 18.10 10.81 -11.06
C PHE A 121 18.51 11.77 -12.18
N SER A 122 19.01 11.25 -13.31
CA SER A 122 19.42 12.09 -14.45
C SER A 122 18.26 12.91 -15.04
N VAL A 123 17.05 12.35 -15.06
CA VAL A 123 15.85 13.07 -15.53
C VAL A 123 15.40 14.10 -14.50
N LEU A 124 15.43 13.76 -13.22
CA LEU A 124 15.02 14.67 -12.14
C LEU A 124 15.98 15.85 -11.97
N GLU A 125 17.29 15.62 -12.08
CA GLU A 125 18.31 16.68 -12.05
C GLU A 125 18.12 17.65 -13.23
N LYS A 126 17.94 17.13 -14.45
CA LYS A 126 17.64 17.97 -15.63
C LYS A 126 16.33 18.75 -15.46
N ALA A 127 15.30 18.11 -14.92
CA ALA A 127 14.04 18.79 -14.64
C ALA A 127 14.24 19.94 -13.64
N GLN A 128 15.04 19.72 -12.59
CA GLN A 128 15.34 20.76 -11.60
C GLN A 128 16.20 21.89 -12.20
N GLU A 129 17.12 21.60 -13.11
CA GLU A 129 17.92 22.63 -13.80
C GLU A 129 17.08 23.46 -14.78
N GLU A 130 16.29 22.81 -15.64
CA GLU A 130 15.48 23.47 -16.67
C GLU A 130 14.25 24.17 -16.07
N LEU A 131 13.69 23.64 -14.97
CA LEU A 131 12.50 24.15 -14.29
C LEU A 131 12.82 24.70 -12.89
N ARG A 132 14.04 25.22 -12.68
CA ARG A 132 14.53 25.69 -11.37
C ARG A 132 13.65 26.73 -10.68
N ASN A 133 12.92 27.53 -11.47
CA ASN A 133 12.00 28.53 -10.96
C ASN A 133 10.66 27.94 -10.47
N ILE A 134 10.44 26.65 -10.71
CA ILE A 134 9.16 25.97 -10.55
C ILE A 134 9.31 24.79 -9.57
N ILE A 135 10.38 23.99 -9.71
CA ILE A 135 10.69 22.85 -8.85
C ILE A 135 11.63 23.32 -7.73
N GLU A 136 11.15 23.26 -6.50
CA GLU A 136 11.97 23.58 -5.33
C GLU A 136 12.93 22.44 -5.00
N ASP A 137 12.43 21.21 -5.01
CA ASP A 137 13.14 20.04 -4.51
C ASP A 137 12.46 18.74 -4.97
N TYR A 138 13.19 17.64 -4.92
CA TYR A 138 12.66 16.31 -5.19
C TYR A 138 13.18 15.29 -4.18
N THR A 139 12.36 14.30 -3.87
CA THR A 139 12.72 13.20 -2.98
C THR A 139 12.45 11.89 -3.69
N VAL A 140 13.42 10.98 -3.70
CA VAL A 140 13.27 9.63 -4.22
C VAL A 140 13.35 8.65 -3.05
N THR A 141 12.32 7.82 -2.89
CA THR A 141 12.28 6.75 -1.89
C THR A 141 11.96 5.42 -2.55
N GLN A 142 12.42 4.33 -1.93
CA GLN A 142 11.96 3.00 -2.32
C GLN A 142 10.53 2.79 -1.81
N VAL A 143 9.67 2.23 -2.65
CA VAL A 143 8.31 1.88 -2.25
C VAL A 143 8.37 0.86 -1.11
N THR A 144 7.73 1.19 0.01
CA THR A 144 7.66 0.30 1.17
C THR A 144 6.47 -0.64 1.08
N ARG A 145 6.42 -1.60 1.99
CA ARG A 145 5.26 -2.48 2.15
C ARG A 145 3.98 -1.70 2.48
N ASP A 146 4.08 -0.64 3.27
CA ASP A 146 2.91 0.14 3.67
C ASP A 146 2.34 0.92 2.47
N ASP A 147 3.18 1.36 1.53
CA ASP A 147 2.76 1.99 0.26
C ASP A 147 1.97 1.07 -0.67
N VAL A 148 2.30 -0.22 -0.66
CA VAL A 148 1.52 -1.26 -1.36
C VAL A 148 0.12 -1.34 -0.77
N PHE A 149 0.05 -1.32 0.55
CA PHE A 149 -1.19 -1.49 1.27
C PHE A 149 -2.12 -0.28 1.10
N VAL A 150 -1.59 0.93 1.21
CA VAL A 150 -2.34 2.18 0.94
C VAL A 150 -2.91 2.16 -0.48
N ASN A 151 -2.17 1.62 -1.45
CA ASN A 151 -2.68 1.47 -2.82
C ASN A 151 -3.92 0.57 -2.90
N PHE A 152 -3.93 -0.55 -2.17
CA PHE A 152 -5.12 -1.43 -2.11
C PHE A 152 -6.30 -0.79 -1.38
N ALA A 153 -6.04 0.05 -0.37
CA ALA A 153 -7.07 0.83 0.30
C ALA A 153 -7.71 1.86 -0.65
N LYS A 154 -6.91 2.57 -1.44
CA LYS A 154 -7.43 3.50 -2.46
C LYS A 154 -8.28 2.82 -3.53
N ILE A 155 -7.86 1.64 -4.01
CA ILE A 155 -8.66 0.83 -4.95
C ILE A 155 -10.04 0.51 -4.35
N GLN A 156 -10.17 0.40 -3.02
CA GLN A 156 -11.48 0.22 -2.39
C GLN A 156 -12.36 1.47 -2.50
N GLU A 157 -11.79 2.67 -2.27
CA GLU A 157 -12.49 3.95 -2.37
C GLU A 157 -12.94 4.24 -3.81
N ASP A 158 -12.06 4.02 -4.80
CA ASP A 158 -12.34 4.25 -6.23
C ASP A 158 -13.42 3.29 -6.79
N ASN A 159 -13.47 2.04 -6.28
CA ASN A 159 -14.50 1.09 -6.67
C ASN A 159 -15.86 1.39 -6.02
N GLN A 160 -15.89 2.12 -4.91
CA GLN A 160 -17.14 2.53 -4.25
C GLN A 160 -17.76 3.76 -4.93
N SER A 161 -16.95 4.71 -5.39
CA SER A 161 -17.45 5.85 -6.18
C SER A 161 -18.06 5.41 -7.52
N SER A 162 -17.51 4.36 -8.14
CA SER A 162 -18.05 3.79 -9.39
C SER A 162 -19.36 2.99 -9.21
N LYS A 163 -19.63 2.43 -8.02
CA LYS A 163 -20.83 1.63 -7.74
C LYS A 163 -22.02 2.45 -7.20
N ASN A 164 -21.79 3.70 -6.76
CA ASN A 164 -22.85 4.55 -6.20
C ASN A 164 -23.80 5.20 -7.24
N ILE A 165 -23.64 4.92 -8.54
CA ILE A 165 -24.58 5.40 -9.58
C ILE A 165 -25.84 4.52 -9.68
N ASN A 166 -25.86 3.31 -9.12
CA ASN A 166 -27.05 2.47 -9.10
C ASN A 166 -27.20 1.75 -7.77
N VAL A 167 -28.10 2.25 -6.91
CA VAL A 167 -29.10 1.52 -6.10
C VAL A 167 -29.53 2.41 -4.93
N ASN A 168 -30.78 2.90 -5.01
CA ASN A 168 -31.57 3.34 -3.87
C ASN A 168 -31.93 2.09 -3.03
N ASN A 169 -31.44 1.98 -1.81
CA ASN A 169 -32.29 1.68 -0.65
C ASN A 169 -31.54 1.71 0.69
N LYS A 170 -32.34 2.06 1.70
CA LYS A 170 -32.05 2.21 3.12
C LYS A 170 -31.40 0.95 3.70
N ASP A 171 -30.23 1.12 4.32
CA ASP A 171 -29.72 0.42 5.52
C ASP A 171 -28.35 1.00 5.87
N ASN A 172 -28.36 2.22 6.42
CA ASN A 172 -27.15 2.96 6.82
C ASN A 172 -26.73 2.62 8.27
N CYS A 173 -26.59 1.33 8.58
CA CYS A 173 -25.94 0.88 9.81
C CYS A 173 -25.05 -0.30 9.47
N LEU A 174 -23.72 -0.14 9.66
CA LEU A 174 -22.61 -1.05 9.30
C LEU A 174 -21.77 -0.71 8.05
N LYS A 175 -21.79 0.54 7.55
CA LYS A 175 -20.73 1.03 6.63
C LYS A 175 -19.44 1.36 7.38
N ARG A 176 -18.87 0.37 8.07
CA ARG A 176 -17.48 0.40 8.52
C ARG A 176 -16.69 -0.42 7.50
N ASN A 177 -16.34 0.25 6.41
CA ASN A 177 -15.55 -0.27 5.28
C ASN A 177 -14.13 -0.59 5.76
N PHE A 178 -13.99 -1.70 6.49
CA PHE A 178 -12.69 -2.22 6.84
C PHE A 178 -12.20 -3.12 5.73
N LEU A 179 -11.01 -2.81 5.23
CA LEU A 179 -10.25 -3.67 4.36
C LEU A 179 -9.99 -4.97 5.14
N TYR A 180 -10.79 -6.01 4.88
CA TYR A 180 -10.67 -7.30 5.57
C TYR A 180 -9.39 -7.98 5.09
N LYS A 181 -8.28 -7.68 5.75
CA LYS A 181 -7.09 -8.50 5.62
C LYS A 181 -7.38 -9.83 6.29
N LEU A 182 -7.70 -10.85 5.51
CA LEU A 182 -7.93 -12.19 6.03
C LEU A 182 -6.55 -12.83 6.20
N PHE A 183 -6.19 -13.19 7.42
CA PHE A 183 -4.89 -13.78 7.70
C PHE A 183 -5.01 -15.27 7.85
N PHE A 184 -4.30 -16.02 7.01
CA PHE A 184 -4.18 -17.46 7.19
C PHE A 184 -2.83 -17.74 7.81
N ARG A 185 -2.82 -18.30 9.03
CA ARG A 185 -1.65 -19.04 9.50
C ARG A 185 -1.92 -20.53 9.42
N GLN A 186 -1.51 -21.12 8.30
CA GLN A 186 -1.54 -22.56 8.09
C GLN A 186 -0.17 -23.14 8.46
N ASP A 187 -0.18 -24.24 9.21
CA ASP A 187 1.03 -24.96 9.55
C ASP A 187 1.66 -25.59 8.30
N LYS A 188 3.00 -25.52 8.18
CA LYS A 188 3.71 -26.06 7.01
C LYS A 188 3.75 -27.60 6.98
N ASN A 189 3.31 -28.26 8.05
CA ASN A 189 3.44 -29.72 8.20
C ASN A 189 2.22 -30.53 7.75
N ASN A 190 1.23 -29.94 7.07
CA ASN A 190 0.04 -30.69 6.63
C ASN A 190 -0.30 -30.49 5.15
N ILE A 191 0.72 -30.48 4.29
CA ILE A 191 0.58 -30.73 2.86
C ILE A 191 1.34 -32.03 2.58
N GLY A 192 0.61 -33.15 2.54
CA GLY A 192 1.14 -34.44 2.06
C GLY A 192 1.31 -35.52 3.14
N LYS A 193 0.19 -36.09 3.59
CA LYS A 193 -0.01 -37.53 3.44
C LYS A 193 -1.21 -37.72 2.52
#